data_AF-A0A151K2A4-F1
#
_entry.id   AF-A0A151K2A4-F1
#
_cell.length_a   1.000
_cell.length_b   1.000
_cell.length_c   1.000
_cell.angle_alpha   90.00
_cell.angle_beta   90.00
_cell.angle_gamma   90.00
#
_symmetry.space_group_name_H-M   'P 1'
#
loop_
_entity.id
_entity.type
_entity.pdbx_description
1 polymer ?
#
loop_
_entity_poly.entity_id
_entity_poly.type
_entity_poly.pdbx_seq_one_letter_code
_entity_poly.pdbx_strand_id
1 'polypeptide(L)'
;RFLEDASEIVLERVQCVLQRYDSIKINTVFNGEFVAGDKRANKSIATRNYEIYQCTDQREWYVSRVIEPILTSLEEFQERDSGWALSRILNLTVNANKLNPLRAGCHIKLPEEIISKRAVINVQSKHNACFAWSVVTALHLAESHTY
;
A
#
# COMPACT_ATOMS: atom_id res chain seq x y z
N ARG A 1 6.30 2.93 22.86
CA ARG A 1 7.46 2.01 22.81
C ARG A 1 7.28 0.81 21.90
N PHE A 2 6.41 -0.18 22.17
CA PHE A 2 6.29 -1.39 21.32
C PHE A 2 6.11 -1.10 19.81
N LEU A 3 5.18 -0.21 19.44
CA LEU A 3 4.94 0.13 18.04
C LEU A 3 6.13 0.84 17.39
N GLU A 4 6.86 1.66 18.15
CA GLU A 4 8.07 2.34 17.67
C GLU A 4 9.22 1.35 17.50
N ASP A 5 9.42 0.45 18.45
CA ASP A 5 10.44 -0.60 18.41
C ASP A 5 10.19 -1.58 17.24
N ALA A 6 8.92 -1.83 16.90
CA ALA A 6 8.54 -2.67 15.77
C ALA A 6 8.71 -1.98 14.39
N SER A 7 8.95 -0.66 14.36
CA SER A 7 8.95 0.12 13.12
C SER A 7 9.97 -0.38 12.11
N GLU A 8 11.21 -0.61 12.51
CA GLU A 8 12.29 -1.05 11.60
C GLU A 8 11.94 -2.37 10.92
N ILE A 9 11.42 -3.34 11.70
CA ILE A 9 11.03 -4.66 11.19
C ILE A 9 9.86 -4.53 10.22
N VAL A 10 8.83 -3.73 10.56
CA VAL A 10 7.68 -3.53 9.68
C VAL A 10 8.10 -2.87 8.37
N LEU A 11 8.91 -1.81 8.44
CA LEU A 11 9.38 -1.07 7.27
C LEU A 11 10.23 -1.96 6.36
N GLU A 12 11.15 -2.75 6.90
CA GLU A 12 11.95 -3.71 6.14
C GLU A 12 11.06 -4.69 5.37
N ARG A 13 10.06 -5.27 6.04
CA ARG A 13 9.13 -6.22 5.42
C ARG A 13 8.28 -5.56 4.34
N VAL A 14 7.78 -4.36 4.58
CA VAL A 14 7.01 -3.59 3.59
C VAL A 14 7.86 -3.30 2.36
N GLN A 15 9.12 -2.91 2.55
CA GLN A 15 10.06 -2.67 1.45
C GLN A 15 10.33 -3.94 0.63
N CYS A 16 10.53 -5.09 1.28
CA CYS A 16 10.68 -6.37 0.58
C CYS A 16 9.45 -6.73 -0.28
N VAL A 17 8.24 -6.46 0.21
CA VAL A 17 7.02 -6.74 -0.56
C VAL A 17 6.88 -5.76 -1.73
N LEU A 18 7.20 -4.48 -1.54
CA LEU A 18 7.16 -3.48 -2.62
C LEU A 18 8.14 -3.78 -3.74
N GLN A 19 9.34 -4.27 -3.43
CA GLN A 19 10.31 -4.74 -4.43
C GLN A 19 9.76 -5.85 -5.33
N ARG A 20 8.76 -6.60 -4.85
CA ARG A 20 8.13 -7.69 -5.61
C ARG A 20 6.89 -7.26 -6.40
N TYR A 21 6.13 -6.29 -5.91
CA TYR A 21 4.77 -6.02 -6.41
C TYR A 21 4.49 -4.59 -6.87
N ASP A 22 5.46 -3.68 -6.82
CA ASP A 22 5.39 -2.24 -7.19
C ASP A 22 4.41 -1.39 -6.37
N SER A 23 3.25 -1.96 -6.03
CA SER A 23 2.22 -1.35 -5.21
C SER A 23 1.48 -2.41 -4.40
N ILE A 24 1.07 -2.03 -3.19
CA ILE A 24 0.35 -2.91 -2.27
C ILE A 24 -0.79 -2.18 -1.58
N LYS A 25 -1.80 -2.95 -1.17
CA LYS A 25 -2.82 -2.52 -0.22
C LYS A 25 -2.52 -3.15 1.12
N ILE A 26 -2.24 -2.33 2.11
CA ILE A 26 -1.74 -2.73 3.42
C ILE A 26 -2.70 -2.33 4.53
N ASN A 27 -2.81 -3.15 5.58
CA ASN A 27 -3.32 -2.73 6.86
C ASN A 27 -2.52 -3.40 7.99
N THR A 28 -2.72 -2.90 9.21
CA THR A 28 -2.07 -3.41 10.40
C THR A 28 -3.11 -3.71 11.46
N VAL A 29 -2.94 -4.81 12.19
CA VAL A 29 -3.82 -5.23 13.27
C VAL A 29 -3.01 -5.42 14.53
N PHE A 30 -3.29 -4.61 15.55
CA PHE A 30 -2.75 -4.78 16.89
C PHE A 30 -3.65 -5.74 17.67
N ASN A 31 -3.06 -6.76 18.28
CA ASN A 31 -3.77 -7.72 19.11
C ASN A 31 -3.22 -7.67 20.54
N GLY A 32 -4.13 -7.49 21.50
CA GLY A 32 -3.79 -7.39 22.91
C GLY A 32 -4.80 -8.09 23.82
N GLU A 33 -4.32 -8.55 24.96
CA GLU A 33 -5.15 -8.94 26.09
C GLU A 33 -5.43 -7.72 26.97
N PHE A 34 -6.70 -7.52 27.28
CA PHE A 34 -7.18 -6.44 28.13
C PHE A 34 -7.84 -7.04 29.37
N VAL A 35 -7.76 -6.31 30.49
CA VAL A 35 -8.30 -6.73 31.79
C VAL A 35 -9.17 -5.63 32.39
N ALA A 36 -10.28 -6.04 33.02
CA ALA A 36 -11.19 -5.15 33.74
C ALA A 36 -11.74 -5.87 34.99
N GLY A 37 -11.18 -5.56 36.17
CA GLY A 37 -11.39 -6.37 37.37
C GLY A 37 -10.94 -7.82 37.12
N ASP A 38 -11.81 -8.79 37.40
CA ASP A 38 -11.52 -10.21 37.18
C ASP A 38 -11.71 -10.67 35.73
N LYS A 39 -12.20 -9.80 34.83
CA LYS A 39 -12.46 -10.14 33.43
C LYS A 39 -11.20 -9.97 32.59
N ARG A 40 -10.97 -10.89 31.67
CA ARG A 40 -9.95 -10.80 30.62
C ARG A 40 -10.58 -10.99 29.24
N ALA A 41 -10.09 -10.27 28.25
CA ALA A 41 -10.53 -10.42 26.87
C ALA A 41 -9.41 -10.09 25.89
N ASN A 42 -9.32 -10.87 24.82
CA ASN A 42 -8.48 -10.54 23.68
C ASN A 42 -9.22 -9.59 22.75
N LYS A 43 -8.59 -8.46 22.41
CA LYS A 43 -9.16 -7.46 21.50
C LYS A 43 -8.17 -7.12 20.40
N SER A 44 -8.72 -6.77 19.25
CA SER A 44 -7.97 -6.40 18.06
C SER A 44 -8.33 -4.98 17.63
N ILE A 45 -7.33 -4.18 17.29
CA ILE A 45 -7.47 -2.84 16.70
C ILE A 45 -6.87 -2.89 15.30
N ALA A 46 -7.71 -2.75 14.28
CA ALA A 46 -7.30 -2.78 12.89
C ALA A 46 -7.25 -1.37 12.31
N THR A 47 -6.18 -1.06 11.58
CA THR A 47 -6.08 0.18 10.83
C THR A 47 -6.86 0.07 9.52
N ARG A 48 -7.22 1.24 8.95
CA ARG A 48 -7.83 1.28 7.61
C ARG A 48 -6.82 0.79 6.58
N ASN A 49 -7.35 0.18 5.51
CA ASN A 49 -6.52 -0.15 4.36
C ASN A 49 -5.89 1.11 3.77
N TYR A 50 -4.61 1.03 3.44
CA TYR A 50 -3.84 2.09 2.82
C TYR A 50 -3.11 1.55 1.58
N GLU A 51 -2.98 2.37 0.55
CA GLU A 51 -2.26 2.00 -0.66
C GLU A 51 -0.84 2.54 -0.58
N ILE A 52 0.15 1.66 -0.70
CA ILE A 52 1.56 2.02 -0.72
C ILE A 52 2.12 1.77 -2.11
N TYR A 53 2.84 2.77 -2.61
CA TYR A 53 3.55 2.75 -3.88
C TYR A 53 5.06 2.87 -3.62
N GLN A 54 5.90 2.61 -4.63
CA GLN A 54 7.35 2.75 -4.48
C GLN A 54 7.80 4.15 -4.02
N CYS A 55 7.05 5.20 -4.37
CA CYS A 55 7.35 6.58 -4.01
C CYS A 55 6.76 7.03 -2.66
N THR A 56 5.98 6.18 -1.98
CA THR A 56 5.36 6.53 -0.70
C THR A 56 6.42 6.61 0.40
N ASP A 57 6.38 7.67 1.22
CA ASP A 57 7.16 7.72 2.45
C ASP A 57 6.59 6.72 3.46
N GLN A 58 7.32 5.61 3.63
CA GLN A 58 6.90 4.51 4.47
C GLN A 58 7.00 4.86 5.96
N ARG A 59 7.91 5.76 6.36
CA ARG A 59 8.04 6.20 7.76
C ARG A 59 6.86 7.10 8.13
N GLU A 60 6.55 8.06 7.28
CA GLU A 60 5.37 8.92 7.44
C GLU A 60 4.09 8.08 7.50
N TRP A 61 3.95 7.09 6.60
CA TRP A 61 2.84 6.15 6.62
C TRP A 61 2.75 5.41 7.96
N TYR A 62 3.87 4.85 8.45
CA TYR A 62 3.86 4.07 9.67
C TYR A 62 3.45 4.92 10.89
N VAL A 63 3.96 6.14 10.99
CA VAL A 63 3.58 7.06 12.08
C VAL A 63 2.10 7.45 11.98
N SER A 64 1.70 8.04 10.85
CA SER A 64 0.36 8.66 10.70
C SER A 64 -0.78 7.66 10.50
N ARG A 65 -0.50 6.46 9.99
CA ARG A 65 -1.51 5.45 9.63
C ARG A 65 -1.47 4.20 10.48
N VAL A 66 -0.39 3.97 11.23
CA VAL A 66 -0.28 2.81 12.14
C VAL A 66 -0.17 3.26 13.58
N ILE A 67 0.85 4.03 13.95
CA ILE A 67 1.09 4.41 15.35
C ILE A 67 -0.06 5.26 15.88
N GLU A 68 -0.32 6.43 15.27
CA GLU A 68 -1.31 7.38 15.77
C GLU A 68 -2.71 6.74 15.90
N PRO A 69 -3.29 6.06 14.89
CA PRO A 69 -4.64 5.52 15.01
C PRO A 69 -4.74 4.40 16.04
N ILE A 70 -3.71 3.57 16.20
CA ILE A 70 -3.71 2.50 17.21
C ILE A 70 -3.62 3.11 18.61
N LEU A 71 -2.74 4.09 18.83
CA LEU A 71 -2.60 4.75 20.13
C LEU A 71 -3.89 5.49 20.51
N THR A 72 -4.47 6.27 19.58
CA THR A 72 -5.76 6.93 19.83
C THR A 72 -6.85 5.92 20.18
N SER A 73 -6.93 4.78 19.46
CA SER A 73 -7.93 3.75 19.76
C SER A 73 -7.67 3.08 21.12
N LEU A 74 -6.42 2.91 21.53
CA LEU A 74 -6.05 2.37 22.83
C LEU A 74 -6.37 3.33 23.98
N GLU A 75 -6.14 4.63 23.78
CA GLU A 75 -6.48 5.69 24.74
C GLU A 75 -8.00 5.78 24.90
N GLU A 76 -8.77 5.87 23.81
CA GLU A 76 -10.23 5.89 23.86
C GLU A 76 -10.81 4.66 24.55
N PHE A 77 -10.18 3.50 24.35
CA PHE A 77 -10.62 2.26 24.96
C PHE A 77 -10.34 2.20 26.48
N GLN A 78 -9.28 2.86 26.95
CA GLN A 78 -8.88 2.87 28.36
C GLN A 78 -9.54 4.02 29.16
N GLU A 79 -9.60 5.23 28.62
CA GLU A 79 -9.97 6.43 29.37
C GLU A 79 -11.48 6.68 29.50
N ARG A 80 -12.32 6.14 28.60
CA ARG A 80 -13.78 6.40 28.62
C ARG A 80 -14.56 5.49 29.59
N ASP A 81 -14.07 5.37 30.83
CA ASP A 81 -14.73 4.62 31.93
C ASP A 81 -15.02 3.13 31.66
N SER A 82 -14.39 2.54 30.64
CA SER A 82 -14.64 1.14 30.28
C SER A 82 -14.14 0.16 31.35
N GLY A 83 -13.20 0.61 32.19
CA GLY A 83 -12.50 -0.19 33.19
C GLY A 83 -11.48 -1.16 32.59
N TRP A 84 -11.28 -1.15 31.27
CA TRP A 84 -10.34 -2.05 30.60
C TRP A 84 -8.96 -1.42 30.46
N ALA A 85 -7.94 -2.09 30.99
CA ALA A 85 -6.53 -1.75 30.79
C ALA A 85 -5.87 -2.79 29.90
N LEU A 86 -4.93 -2.34 29.06
CA LEU A 86 -4.08 -3.26 28.29
C LEU A 86 -3.15 -4.01 29.25
N SER A 87 -3.24 -5.35 29.29
CA SER A 87 -2.41 -6.19 30.16
C SER A 87 -1.24 -6.82 29.41
N ARG A 88 -1.44 -7.24 28.16
CA ARG A 88 -0.41 -7.93 27.38
C ARG A 88 -0.58 -7.66 25.90
N ILE A 89 0.53 -7.38 25.21
CA ILE A 89 0.57 -7.34 23.76
C ILE A 89 0.75 -8.77 23.25
N LEU A 90 -0.14 -9.23 22.38
CA LEU A 90 -0.08 -10.56 21.79
C LEU A 90 0.77 -10.56 20.53
N ASN A 91 0.45 -9.67 19.58
CA ASN A 91 1.22 -9.47 18.35
C ASN A 91 0.75 -8.22 17.58
N LEU A 92 1.53 -7.87 16.57
CA LEU A 92 1.18 -6.92 15.52
C LEU A 92 1.19 -7.67 14.18
N THR A 93 0.05 -7.72 13.51
CA THR A 93 -0.09 -8.38 12.20
C THR A 93 -0.10 -7.33 11.11
N VAL A 94 0.77 -7.48 10.10
CA VAL A 94 0.80 -6.63 8.91
C VAL A 94 0.27 -7.43 7.73
N ASN A 95 -0.85 -7.03 7.17
CA ASN A 95 -1.41 -7.69 5.98
C ASN A 95 -1.09 -6.86 4.75
N ALA A 96 -0.38 -7.43 3.80
CA ALA A 96 -0.04 -6.79 2.53
C ALA A 96 -0.62 -7.60 1.37
N ASN A 97 -1.46 -6.96 0.56
CA ASN A 97 -2.06 -7.54 -0.63
C ASN A 97 -1.48 -6.85 -1.87
N LYS A 98 -1.19 -7.63 -2.92
CA LYS A 98 -0.80 -7.07 -4.21
C LYS A 98 -1.89 -6.12 -4.71
N LEU A 99 -1.52 -4.88 -4.98
CA LEU A 99 -2.39 -3.91 -5.65
C LEU A 99 -2.01 -3.87 -7.13
N ASN A 100 -3.01 -3.81 -8.00
CA ASN A 100 -2.78 -3.53 -9.41
C ASN A 100 -3.60 -2.29 -9.78
N PRO A 101 -3.06 -1.07 -9.57
CA PRO A 101 -3.79 0.18 -9.70
C PRO A 101 -4.13 0.46 -11.18
N LEU A 102 -3.30 -0.01 -12.09
CA LEU A 102 -3.47 0.16 -13.53
C LEU A 102 -3.53 -1.23 -14.17
N ARG A 103 -4.69 -1.62 -14.70
CA ARG A 103 -4.79 -2.74 -15.66
C ARG A 103 -4.18 -2.37 -17.03
N ALA A 104 -3.19 -1.48 -17.04
CA ALA A 104 -2.53 -0.96 -18.22
C ALA A 104 -1.04 -1.34 -18.16
N GLY A 105 -0.42 -1.47 -19.33
CA GLY A 105 0.98 -1.83 -19.42
C GLY A 105 1.56 -1.43 -20.78
N CYS A 106 2.86 -1.66 -20.93
CA CYS A 106 3.60 -1.24 -22.12
C CYS A 106 3.42 -2.17 -23.34
N HIS A 107 2.64 -3.25 -23.16
CA HIS A 107 2.34 -4.22 -24.19
C HIS A 107 0.86 -4.57 -24.16
N ILE A 108 0.05 -3.69 -24.77
CA ILE A 108 -1.39 -3.91 -24.93
C ILE A 108 -1.60 -4.49 -26.33
N LYS A 109 -2.14 -5.72 -26.38
CA LYS A 109 -2.65 -6.27 -27.63
C LYS A 109 -3.88 -5.48 -28.03
N LEU A 110 -3.79 -4.73 -29.13
CA LEU A 110 -4.91 -3.99 -29.67
C LEU A 110 -5.82 -4.93 -30.49
N PRO A 111 -7.16 -4.77 -30.43
CA PRO A 111 -8.07 -5.41 -31.36
C PRO A 111 -7.79 -5.01 -32.82
N GLU A 112 -8.05 -5.93 -33.76
CA GLU A 112 -7.81 -5.70 -35.20
C GLU A 112 -8.53 -4.47 -35.75
N GLU A 113 -9.72 -4.16 -35.23
CA GLU A 113 -10.53 -2.99 -35.59
C GLU A 113 -9.84 -1.66 -35.27
N ILE A 114 -8.98 -1.62 -34.25
CA ILE A 114 -8.21 -0.42 -33.89
C ILE A 114 -6.96 -0.34 -34.76
N ILE A 115 -6.31 -1.49 -35.01
CA ILE A 115 -5.12 -1.59 -35.86
C ILE A 115 -5.46 -1.16 -37.29
N SER A 116 -6.60 -1.61 -37.83
CA SER A 116 -7.04 -1.32 -39.19
C SER A 116 -7.32 0.17 -39.43
N LYS A 117 -7.75 0.90 -38.40
CA LYS A 117 -8.02 2.35 -38.48
C LYS A 117 -6.75 3.19 -38.55
N ARG A 118 -5.58 2.66 -38.20
CA ARG A 118 -4.29 3.39 -38.13
C ARG A 118 -4.36 4.73 -37.34
N ALA A 119 -5.32 4.84 -36.42
CA ALA A 119 -5.60 6.07 -35.68
C ALA A 119 -4.89 6.14 -34.31
N VAL A 120 -4.25 5.06 -33.87
CA VAL A 120 -3.61 4.94 -32.56
C VAL A 120 -2.18 4.43 -32.75
N ILE A 121 -1.22 5.07 -32.08
CA ILE A 121 0.17 4.63 -32.04
C ILE A 121 0.32 3.65 -30.86
N ASN A 122 0.55 2.37 -31.16
CA ASN A 122 0.82 1.35 -30.14
C ASN A 122 2.32 1.32 -29.79
N VAL A 123 2.75 2.29 -29.00
CA VAL A 123 4.17 2.45 -28.63
C VAL A 123 4.65 1.21 -27.87
N GLN A 124 5.53 0.44 -28.52
CA GLN A 124 6.16 -0.73 -27.92
C GLN A 124 7.38 -0.30 -27.11
N SER A 125 7.37 -0.57 -25.80
CA SER A 125 8.56 -0.36 -24.96
C SER A 125 8.99 -1.68 -24.32
N LYS A 126 10.29 -1.95 -24.35
CA LYS A 126 10.91 -3.06 -23.60
C LYS A 126 11.01 -2.78 -22.09
N HIS A 127 10.74 -1.55 -21.68
CA HIS A 127 10.82 -1.09 -20.29
C HIS A 127 9.45 -0.66 -19.78
N ASN A 128 9.27 -0.58 -18.47
CA ASN A 128 8.07 -0.04 -17.80
C ASN A 128 7.97 1.50 -17.90
N ALA A 129 8.25 2.04 -19.09
CA ALA A 129 8.29 3.48 -19.37
C ALA A 129 7.32 3.88 -20.50
N CYS A 130 6.33 3.06 -20.83
CA CYS A 130 5.38 3.32 -21.91
C CYS A 130 4.64 4.64 -21.78
N PHE A 131 4.32 5.11 -20.56
CA PHE A 131 3.71 6.42 -20.41
C PHE A 131 4.64 7.54 -20.92
N ALA A 132 5.90 7.53 -20.48
CA ALA A 132 6.89 8.49 -20.94
C ALA A 132 7.13 8.38 -22.45
N TRP A 133 7.26 7.15 -22.97
CA TRP A 133 7.43 6.93 -24.40
C TRP A 133 6.23 7.39 -25.22
N SER A 134 5.00 7.14 -24.78
CA SER A 134 3.79 7.65 -25.43
C SER A 134 3.78 9.17 -25.53
N VAL A 135 4.16 9.87 -24.46
CA VAL A 135 4.30 11.34 -24.46
C VAL A 135 5.41 11.79 -25.40
N VAL A 136 6.59 11.17 -25.34
CA VAL A 136 7.72 11.52 -26.21
C VAL A 136 7.38 11.32 -27.68
N THR A 137 6.75 10.19 -28.04
CA THR A 137 6.33 9.92 -29.44
C THR A 137 5.27 10.87 -29.96
N ALA A 138 4.39 11.36 -29.08
CA ALA A 138 3.39 12.36 -29.47
C ALA A 138 4.00 13.74 -29.70
N LEU A 139 5.04 14.09 -28.93
CA LEU A 139 5.71 15.39 -29.02
C LEU A 139 6.83 15.44 -30.08
N HIS A 140 7.49 14.31 -30.33
CA HIS A 140 8.63 14.18 -31.24
C HIS A 140 8.33 13.07 -32.25
N LEU A 141 7.50 13.40 -33.24
CA LEU A 141 7.24 12.52 -34.37
C LEU A 141 8.56 12.28 -35.12
N ALA A 142 8.93 11.02 -35.33
CA ALA A 142 10.07 10.68 -36.18
C ALA A 142 9.79 11.15 -37.62
N GLU A 143 10.74 11.86 -38.23
CA GLU A 143 10.63 12.44 -39.58
C GLU A 143 10.48 11.40 -40.72
N SER A 144 10.43 10.10 -40.42
CA SER A 144 10.45 9.03 -41.42
C SER A 144 9.37 7.97 -41.21
N HIS A 145 8.11 8.38 -41.18
CA HIS A 145 7.00 7.54 -41.64
C HIS A 145 6.14 8.34 -42.62
N THR A 146 6.71 8.59 -43.81
CA THR A 146 5.91 8.83 -45.01
C THR A 146 4.99 7.62 -45.20
N TYR A 147 3.69 7.85 -45.03
CA TYR A 147 2.62 6.88 -45.21
C TYR A 147 2.54 6.32 -46.62
#